data_AF-A0A7C8MZM9-F1
#
_entry.id   AF-A0A7C8MZM9-F1
#
_cell.length_a   1.000
_cell.length_b   1.000
_cell.length_c   1.000
_cell.angle_alpha   90.00
_cell.angle_beta   90.00
_cell.angle_gamma   90.00
#
_symmetry.space_group_name_H-M   'P 1'
#
loop_
_entity.id
_entity.type
_entity.pdbx_description
1 polymer ?
#
loop_
_entity_poly.entity_id
_entity_poly.type
_entity_poly.pdbx_seq_one_letter_code
_entity_poly.pdbx_strand_id
1 'polypeptide(L)'
;MAGNDSSVFMHSQLGTIDLVPESRQPHRIRKRLNRRSRVSTATIFIPNSNDETPEEHFPLQTLYTRTSQPRFVNRYDSREILLVIDGSCINNGGISQPPTGGCSFAYKGTGRSGLAAAFPFSAGQGDGGTVGFPLEQTGPGGEHYAASSNRAKLRAVIAGLEFREWQEEGWKRIVVATDLEYVVFGATRWLAAWVRRRWKTRKARQVANRDLWEELHGIIDRLSHLGTEVSFWLIPSRSIIKHASSLVQDTKDVARKAATVYDTSTEEFTRLCGIEV
;
A
#
# COMPACT_ATOMS: atom_id res chain seq x y z
N MET A 1 37.03 -42.69 -20.44
CA MET A 1 35.58 -42.89 -20.65
C MET A 1 34.97 -43.27 -19.30
N ALA A 2 33.94 -42.51 -18.91
CA ALA A 2 33.05 -42.67 -17.76
C ALA A 2 33.67 -42.76 -16.35
N GLY A 3 33.84 -41.60 -15.71
CA GLY A 3 33.91 -41.48 -14.25
C GLY A 3 32.50 -41.54 -13.65
N ASN A 4 32.37 -42.28 -12.56
CA ASN A 4 31.14 -42.52 -11.82
C ASN A 4 31.08 -41.50 -10.67
N ASP A 5 30.27 -40.44 -10.81
CA ASP A 5 30.03 -39.46 -9.74
C ASP A 5 28.60 -39.65 -9.20
N SER A 6 28.52 -40.36 -8.07
CA SER A 6 27.31 -40.43 -7.25
C SER A 6 27.17 -39.13 -6.47
N SER A 7 26.50 -38.14 -7.08
CA SER A 7 26.15 -36.89 -6.42
C SER A 7 25.14 -37.12 -5.29
N VAL A 8 25.58 -36.79 -4.09
CA VAL A 8 24.82 -36.74 -2.84
C VAL A 8 23.57 -35.87 -3.00
N PHE A 9 22.43 -36.40 -2.56
CA PHE A 9 21.20 -35.64 -2.34
C PHE A 9 21.45 -34.55 -1.30
N MET A 10 21.60 -33.30 -1.76
CA MET A 10 21.50 -32.10 -0.93
C MET A 10 20.14 -31.46 -1.18
N HIS A 11 19.17 -31.81 -0.35
CA HIS A 11 17.99 -30.98 -0.14
C HIS A 11 18.45 -29.66 0.51
N SER A 12 18.72 -28.64 -0.29
CA SER A 12 18.85 -27.28 0.23
C SER A 12 17.45 -26.73 0.51
N GLN A 13 17.10 -26.76 1.80
CA GLN A 13 16.07 -25.92 2.38
C GLN A 13 16.48 -24.44 2.22
N LEU A 14 16.15 -23.84 1.10
CA LEU A 14 16.04 -22.40 0.98
C LEU A 14 14.56 -22.11 0.80
N GLY A 15 13.95 -21.58 1.87
CA GLY A 15 12.58 -21.09 1.84
C GLY A 15 12.47 -20.02 0.78
N THR A 16 11.93 -20.40 -0.38
CA THR A 16 11.47 -19.49 -1.42
C THR A 16 10.47 -18.56 -0.76
N ILE A 17 10.84 -17.29 -0.66
CA ILE A 17 9.87 -16.24 -0.45
C ILE A 17 9.00 -16.30 -1.71
N ASP A 18 7.77 -16.78 -1.58
CA ASP A 18 6.73 -16.55 -2.58
C ASP A 18 6.41 -15.04 -2.55
N LEU A 19 7.33 -14.23 -3.06
CA LEU A 19 6.97 -13.07 -3.86
C LEU A 19 6.06 -13.66 -4.93
N VAL A 20 4.85 -13.11 -5.09
CA VAL A 20 3.92 -13.57 -6.12
C VAL A 20 4.74 -13.81 -7.38
N PRO A 21 4.91 -15.07 -7.84
CA PRO A 21 5.65 -15.34 -9.06
C PRO A 21 4.98 -14.51 -10.13
N GLU A 22 5.79 -13.65 -10.79
CA GLU A 22 5.48 -12.84 -11.96
C GLU A 22 4.04 -13.11 -12.42
N SER A 23 3.13 -12.26 -11.93
CA SER A 23 1.70 -12.56 -11.85
C SER A 23 1.23 -13.39 -13.05
N ARG A 24 0.77 -14.62 -12.81
CA ARG A 24 0.04 -15.44 -13.80
C ARG A 24 -1.32 -14.80 -14.21
N GLN A 25 -1.47 -13.49 -14.06
CA GLN A 25 -2.62 -12.75 -14.52
C GLN A 25 -2.22 -12.00 -15.79
N PRO A 26 -2.83 -12.31 -16.95
CA PRO A 26 -2.57 -11.57 -18.17
C PRO A 26 -2.81 -10.07 -17.94
N HIS A 27 -1.97 -9.23 -18.55
CA HIS A 27 -2.03 -7.76 -18.52
C HIS A 27 -3.48 -7.27 -18.51
N ARG A 28 -3.95 -6.86 -17.33
CA ARG A 28 -5.32 -6.41 -17.17
C ARG A 28 -5.37 -4.96 -17.63
N ILE A 29 -5.87 -4.74 -18.84
CA ILE A 29 -6.39 -3.43 -19.23
C ILE A 29 -7.53 -3.10 -18.25
N ARG A 30 -7.21 -2.36 -17.18
CA ARG A 30 -8.19 -1.99 -16.15
C ARG A 30 -9.19 -1.03 -16.78
N LYS A 31 -10.45 -1.41 -16.74
CA LYS A 31 -11.53 -0.72 -17.46
C LYS A 31 -11.76 0.66 -16.84
N ARG A 32 -11.48 1.74 -17.60
CA ARG A 32 -11.77 3.12 -17.17
C ARG A 32 -13.20 3.28 -16.68
N LEU A 33 -13.39 3.98 -15.57
CA LEU A 33 -14.70 4.20 -14.97
C LEU A 33 -15.44 5.31 -15.73
N ASN A 34 -16.69 5.04 -16.07
CA ASN A 34 -17.60 6.00 -16.68
C ASN A 34 -18.83 6.20 -15.78
N ARG A 35 -19.68 7.18 -16.11
CA ARG A 35 -20.85 7.55 -15.28
C ARG A 35 -21.84 6.42 -14.99
N ARG A 36 -21.82 5.33 -15.76
CA ARG A 36 -22.68 4.15 -15.61
C ARG A 36 -21.98 2.99 -14.89
N SER A 37 -20.67 3.09 -14.65
CA SER A 37 -19.93 2.08 -13.90
C SER A 37 -20.49 1.95 -12.49
N ARG A 38 -20.70 0.71 -12.04
CA ARG A 38 -20.89 0.42 -10.63
C ARG A 38 -19.59 0.74 -9.90
N VAL A 39 -19.69 1.45 -8.78
CA VAL A 39 -18.53 1.85 -7.99
C VAL A 39 -18.56 1.10 -6.66
N SER A 40 -17.58 0.25 -6.44
CA SER A 40 -17.32 -0.37 -5.14
C SER A 40 -16.56 0.62 -4.28
N THR A 41 -17.10 0.93 -3.10
CA THR A 41 -16.51 1.90 -2.16
C THR A 41 -16.01 1.18 -0.93
N ALA A 42 -14.84 1.58 -0.45
CA ALA A 42 -14.38 1.16 0.87
C ALA A 42 -15.28 1.73 1.97
N THR A 43 -15.20 1.16 3.16
CA THR A 43 -15.91 1.65 4.36
C THR A 43 -15.02 2.51 5.24
N ILE A 44 -15.61 3.27 6.15
CA ILE A 44 -14.85 3.97 7.20
C ILE A 44 -14.68 3.01 8.37
N PHE A 45 -13.44 2.85 8.82
CA PHE A 45 -13.14 2.17 10.07
C PHE A 45 -13.31 3.14 11.23
N ILE A 46 -13.97 2.68 12.30
CA ILE A 46 -14.15 3.43 13.54
C ILE A 46 -13.51 2.60 14.65
N PRO A 47 -12.45 3.09 15.31
CA PRO A 47 -11.85 2.35 16.41
C PRO A 47 -12.82 2.29 17.60
N ASN A 48 -12.65 1.29 18.46
CA ASN A 48 -13.46 1.12 19.67
C ASN A 48 -13.29 2.29 20.65
N SER A 49 -12.10 2.89 20.67
CA SER A 49 -11.79 4.10 21.42
C SER A 49 -11.23 5.17 20.49
N ASN A 50 -11.67 6.42 20.67
CA ASN A 50 -11.16 7.55 19.91
C ASN A 50 -9.75 7.96 20.33
N ASP A 51 -9.22 7.45 21.44
CA ASP A 51 -7.90 7.80 21.96
C ASP A 51 -6.84 6.72 21.72
N GLU A 52 -7.23 5.57 21.14
CA GLU A 52 -6.31 4.48 20.83
C GLU A 52 -5.44 4.79 19.60
N THR A 53 -4.15 4.50 19.74
CA THR A 53 -3.20 4.45 18.63
C THR A 53 -3.43 3.20 17.76
N PRO A 54 -3.00 3.23 16.49
CA PRO A 54 -3.12 2.08 15.60
C PRO A 54 -2.50 0.80 16.15
N GLU A 55 -1.34 0.88 16.79
CA GLU A 55 -0.65 -0.26 17.41
C GLU A 55 -1.30 -0.74 18.72
N GLU A 56 -2.05 0.11 19.42
CA GLU A 56 -2.86 -0.32 20.58
C GLU A 56 -4.11 -1.09 20.14
N HIS A 57 -4.75 -0.64 19.06
CA HIS A 57 -5.96 -1.27 18.51
C HIS A 57 -5.62 -2.54 17.70
N PHE A 58 -4.52 -2.48 16.94
CA PHE A 58 -3.97 -3.58 16.14
C PHE A 58 -2.58 -3.96 16.64
N PRO A 59 -2.47 -4.57 17.84
CA PRO A 59 -1.20 -4.99 18.36
C PRO A 59 -0.54 -6.02 17.45
N LEU A 60 0.78 -6.04 17.50
CA LEU A 60 1.58 -6.97 16.73
C LEU A 60 1.37 -8.40 17.28
N GLN A 61 0.87 -9.30 16.44
CA GLN A 61 0.53 -10.67 16.80
C GLN A 61 0.98 -11.65 15.71
N THR A 62 1.47 -12.83 16.08
CA THR A 62 1.75 -13.91 15.13
C THR A 62 0.62 -14.93 15.17
N LEU A 63 -0.18 -14.97 14.11
CA LEU A 63 -1.19 -16.00 13.91
C LEU A 63 -0.61 -17.12 13.05
N TYR A 64 0.04 -18.10 13.67
CA TYR A 64 0.74 -19.19 12.97
C TYR A 64 -0.13 -20.01 12.01
N THR A 65 -1.46 -19.99 12.19
CA THR A 65 -2.41 -20.61 11.26
C THR A 65 -2.57 -19.87 9.93
N ARG A 66 -2.07 -18.63 9.84
CA ARG A 66 -2.18 -17.76 8.67
C ARG A 66 -0.82 -17.36 8.11
N THR A 67 0.11 -17.00 8.99
CA THR A 67 1.43 -16.51 8.60
C THR A 67 2.47 -16.76 9.68
N SER A 68 3.70 -17.05 9.26
CA SER A 68 4.86 -17.18 10.14
C SER A 68 5.41 -15.82 10.59
N GLN A 69 4.96 -14.73 9.99
CA GLN A 69 5.41 -13.37 10.25
C GLN A 69 4.39 -12.63 11.13
N PRO A 70 4.85 -11.81 12.09
CA PRO A 70 3.93 -11.06 12.96
C PRO A 70 3.18 -9.98 12.16
N ARG A 71 1.87 -9.83 12.36
CA ARG A 71 0.99 -8.85 11.69
C ARG A 71 0.33 -7.92 12.72
N PHE A 72 -0.08 -6.73 12.29
CA PHE A 72 -0.90 -5.83 13.10
C PHE A 72 -2.35 -6.31 13.07
N VAL A 73 -2.76 -7.09 14.06
CA VAL A 73 -4.06 -7.79 14.07
C VAL A 73 -5.02 -7.09 15.01
N ASN A 74 -6.25 -6.84 14.57
CA ASN A 74 -7.25 -6.22 15.42
C ASN A 74 -7.50 -7.09 16.66
N ARG A 75 -7.34 -6.50 17.84
CA ARG A 75 -7.54 -7.20 19.11
C ARG A 75 -9.01 -7.56 19.40
N TYR A 76 -9.94 -6.92 18.70
CA TYR A 76 -11.39 -7.13 18.83
C TYR A 76 -11.97 -8.05 17.75
N ASP A 77 -11.31 -8.18 16.59
CA ASP A 77 -11.65 -9.18 15.56
C ASP A 77 -10.38 -9.70 14.90
N SER A 78 -10.00 -10.93 15.23
CA SER A 78 -8.76 -11.53 14.73
C SER A 78 -8.73 -11.71 13.22
N ARG A 79 -9.81 -11.48 12.46
CA ARG A 79 -9.87 -11.57 10.99
C ARG A 79 -9.54 -10.25 10.29
N GLU A 80 -9.24 -9.19 11.04
CA GLU A 80 -8.86 -7.89 10.48
C GLU A 80 -7.37 -7.60 10.69
N ILE A 81 -6.76 -6.99 9.67
CA ILE A 81 -5.35 -6.57 9.64
C ILE A 81 -5.25 -5.08 9.38
N LEU A 82 -4.24 -4.44 9.96
CA LEU A 82 -3.90 -3.04 9.72
C LEU A 82 -2.73 -2.90 8.74
N LEU A 83 -2.90 -1.97 7.79
CA LEU A 83 -1.83 -1.35 7.02
C LEU A 83 -1.74 0.13 7.42
N VAL A 84 -0.56 0.61 7.79
CA VAL A 84 -0.31 2.04 8.02
C VAL A 84 0.39 2.61 6.81
N ILE A 85 -0.14 3.69 6.24
CA ILE A 85 0.29 4.18 4.94
C ILE A 85 0.60 5.67 5.00
N ASP A 86 1.75 6.05 4.43
CA ASP A 86 2.11 7.45 4.26
C ASP A 86 2.78 7.75 2.92
N GLY A 87 2.91 9.04 2.63
CA GLY A 87 3.44 9.57 1.40
C GLY A 87 3.95 10.99 1.62
N SER A 88 5.16 11.26 1.16
CA SER A 88 5.84 12.54 1.27
C SER A 88 6.08 13.12 -0.11
N CYS A 89 6.13 14.44 -0.19
CA CYS A 89 6.56 15.13 -1.40
C CYS A 89 7.45 16.31 -1.03
N ILE A 90 8.67 16.31 -1.56
CA ILE A 90 9.63 17.40 -1.46
C ILE A 90 9.31 18.40 -2.58
N ASN A 91 9.44 19.70 -2.29
CA ASN A 91 9.11 20.79 -3.22
C ASN A 91 7.65 20.74 -3.73
N ASN A 92 6.71 20.23 -2.92
CA ASN A 92 5.30 20.15 -3.28
C ASN A 92 4.72 21.53 -3.56
N GLY A 93 4.29 21.77 -4.81
CA GLY A 93 3.78 23.07 -5.27
C GLY A 93 4.85 24.15 -5.45
N GLY A 94 6.13 23.80 -5.33
CA GLY A 94 7.26 24.68 -5.60
C GLY A 94 7.42 24.96 -7.09
N ILE A 95 7.95 26.14 -7.41
CA ILE A 95 8.21 26.59 -8.78
C ILE A 95 9.70 26.45 -9.14
N SER A 96 10.58 26.48 -8.13
CA SER A 96 12.04 26.55 -8.29
C SER A 96 12.72 25.21 -8.57
N GLN A 97 12.16 24.10 -8.09
CA GLN A 97 12.71 22.76 -8.24
C GLN A 97 11.58 21.76 -8.49
N PRO A 98 11.82 20.70 -9.29
CA PRO A 98 10.80 19.69 -9.55
C PRO A 98 10.39 18.98 -8.26
N PRO A 99 9.11 18.66 -8.08
CA PRO A 99 8.65 17.91 -6.93
C PRO A 99 9.10 16.44 -7.04
N THR A 100 9.60 15.89 -5.94
CA THR A 100 9.88 14.46 -5.80
C THR A 100 8.96 13.85 -4.75
N GLY A 101 8.48 12.63 -4.98
CA GLY A 101 7.56 11.95 -4.08
C GLY A 101 8.17 10.67 -3.54
N GLY A 102 7.76 10.29 -2.33
CA GLY A 102 8.10 9.01 -1.71
C GLY A 102 6.88 8.42 -1.06
N CYS A 103 6.74 7.11 -1.18
CA CYS A 103 5.60 6.32 -0.73
C CYS A 103 6.07 5.34 0.34
N SER A 104 5.22 5.03 1.32
CA SER A 104 5.51 3.98 2.28
C SER A 104 4.27 3.31 2.83
N PHE A 105 4.43 2.05 3.23
CA PHE A 105 3.41 1.33 4.00
C PHE A 105 4.05 0.34 4.97
N ALA A 106 3.50 0.25 6.17
CA ALA A 106 3.81 -0.76 7.17
C ALA A 106 2.72 -1.82 7.20
N TYR A 107 3.13 -3.09 7.20
CA TYR A 107 2.22 -4.24 7.09
C TYR A 107 2.56 -5.39 8.05
N LYS A 108 3.75 -5.35 8.65
CA LYS A 108 4.21 -6.33 9.63
C LYS A 108 5.15 -5.69 10.63
N GLY A 109 5.44 -6.40 11.71
CA GLY A 109 6.52 -6.04 12.63
C GLY A 109 7.86 -6.67 12.22
N THR A 110 8.90 -6.30 12.94
CA THR A 110 10.19 -7.01 12.91
C THR A 110 9.98 -8.43 13.45
N GLY A 111 10.31 -9.44 12.66
CA GLY A 111 10.24 -10.83 13.11
C GLY A 111 11.34 -11.14 14.11
N ARG A 112 11.12 -12.13 15.00
CA ARG A 112 12.20 -12.74 15.81
C ARG A 112 13.19 -13.57 14.98
N SER A 113 12.85 -13.89 13.73
CA SER A 113 13.68 -14.67 12.82
C SER A 113 14.17 -13.75 11.70
N GLY A 114 15.38 -13.24 11.89
CA GLY A 114 16.08 -12.36 10.97
C GLY A 114 16.49 -13.08 9.68
N LEU A 115 15.55 -13.22 8.76
CA LEU A 115 15.87 -13.20 7.34
C LEU A 115 15.37 -11.86 6.82
N ALA A 116 16.32 -10.92 6.68
CA ALA A 116 16.07 -9.70 5.94
C ALA A 116 15.55 -10.10 4.56
N ALA A 117 14.27 -9.84 4.29
CA ALA A 117 13.83 -9.77 2.91
C ALA A 117 14.59 -8.58 2.31
N ALA A 118 15.69 -8.88 1.61
CA ALA A 118 16.48 -7.90 0.89
C ALA A 118 15.65 -7.41 -0.30
N PHE A 119 14.71 -6.52 -0.05
CA PHE A 119 14.11 -5.73 -1.12
C PHE A 119 15.21 -4.78 -1.63
N PRO A 120 15.50 -4.73 -2.94
CA PRO A 120 16.57 -3.91 -3.50
C PRO A 120 16.40 -2.40 -3.22
N PHE A 121 15.23 -1.97 -2.73
CA PHE A 121 14.88 -0.58 -2.41
C PHE A 121 14.84 -0.26 -0.91
N SER A 122 15.24 -1.20 -0.04
CA SER A 122 15.28 -0.95 1.41
C SER A 122 16.46 -0.05 1.75
N ALA A 123 16.23 1.27 1.76
CA ALA A 123 17.16 2.26 2.28
C ALA A 123 17.28 2.13 3.82
N GLY A 124 17.97 1.09 4.28
CA GLY A 124 18.30 0.88 5.69
C GLY A 124 18.15 -0.57 6.14
N GLN A 125 19.15 -1.04 6.89
CA GLN A 125 19.17 -2.32 7.58
C GLN A 125 17.92 -2.52 8.46
N GLY A 126 17.15 -3.56 8.16
CA GLY A 126 16.13 -4.08 9.07
C GLY A 126 15.09 -4.92 8.33
N ASP A 127 14.71 -6.04 8.92
CA ASP A 127 13.51 -6.85 8.60
C ASP A 127 12.18 -6.07 8.88
N GLY A 128 12.20 -4.74 8.72
CA GLY A 128 11.44 -3.74 9.49
C GLY A 128 9.94 -3.63 9.20
N GLY A 129 9.39 -4.49 8.34
CA GLY A 129 7.96 -4.56 8.06
C GLY A 129 7.29 -3.30 7.48
N THR A 130 8.09 -2.28 7.18
CA THR A 130 7.73 -1.07 6.47
C THR A 130 8.48 -1.04 5.15
N VAL A 131 7.75 -0.82 4.06
CA VAL A 131 8.28 -0.69 2.71
C VAL A 131 8.28 0.79 2.34
N GLY A 132 9.39 1.28 1.78
CA GLY A 132 9.51 2.62 1.24
C GLY A 132 9.97 2.57 -0.21
N PHE A 133 9.40 3.42 -1.07
CA PHE A 133 9.76 3.48 -2.49
C PHE A 133 9.50 4.88 -3.07
N PRO A 134 10.30 5.33 -4.05
CA PRO A 134 10.06 6.60 -4.73
C PRO A 134 8.73 6.58 -5.51
N LEU A 135 8.05 7.72 -5.60
CA LEU A 135 6.84 7.87 -6.41
C LEU A 135 7.22 7.96 -7.89
N GLU A 136 6.69 7.05 -8.72
CA GLU A 136 6.88 7.15 -10.17
C GLU A 136 6.24 8.39 -10.79
N GLN A 137 6.88 8.91 -11.83
CA GLN A 137 6.39 10.08 -12.57
C GLN A 137 5.40 9.70 -13.68
N THR A 138 5.42 8.46 -14.15
CA THR A 138 4.52 7.98 -15.18
C THR A 138 3.45 7.12 -14.53
N GLY A 139 2.18 7.45 -14.76
CA GLY A 139 1.06 6.74 -14.18
C GLY A 139 0.71 5.44 -14.94
N PRO A 140 -0.24 4.65 -14.42
CA PRO A 140 -0.65 3.36 -15.00
C PRO A 140 -1.16 3.39 -16.45
N GLY A 141 -1.45 4.59 -16.97
CA GLY A 141 -1.86 4.80 -18.36
C GLY A 141 -0.76 5.32 -19.28
N GLY A 142 0.51 5.33 -18.84
CA GLY A 142 1.66 5.88 -19.59
C GLY A 142 1.74 7.42 -19.59
N GLU A 143 0.83 8.10 -18.89
CA GLU A 143 0.78 9.56 -18.81
C GLU A 143 1.74 10.08 -17.72
N HIS A 144 2.43 11.20 -17.97
CA HIS A 144 3.36 11.81 -16.99
C HIS A 144 2.61 12.72 -16.00
N TYR A 145 2.99 12.64 -14.73
CA TYR A 145 2.40 13.35 -13.60
C TYR A 145 3.48 13.91 -12.68
N ALA A 146 3.30 15.17 -12.28
CA ALA A 146 4.12 15.77 -11.23
C ALA A 146 3.84 15.10 -9.87
N ALA A 147 4.89 14.89 -9.08
CA ALA A 147 4.74 14.40 -7.72
C ALA A 147 3.94 15.39 -6.85
N SER A 148 3.11 14.86 -5.97
CA SER A 148 2.41 15.62 -4.93
C SER A 148 2.18 14.73 -3.74
N SER A 149 1.99 15.30 -2.55
CA SER A 149 1.71 14.50 -1.34
C SER A 149 0.46 13.64 -1.49
N ASN A 150 -0.58 14.15 -2.17
CA ASN A 150 -1.81 13.39 -2.40
C ASN A 150 -1.58 12.18 -3.33
N ARG A 151 -0.79 12.37 -4.39
CA ARG A 151 -0.44 11.30 -5.33
C ARG A 151 0.41 10.23 -4.64
N ALA A 152 1.41 10.65 -3.86
CA ALA A 152 2.27 9.75 -3.09
C ALA A 152 1.46 8.87 -2.12
N LYS A 153 0.54 9.46 -1.34
CA LYS A 153 -0.29 8.67 -0.41
C LYS A 153 -1.25 7.73 -1.14
N LEU A 154 -1.89 8.16 -2.22
CA LEU A 154 -2.74 7.27 -3.02
C LEU A 154 -1.95 6.09 -3.60
N ARG A 155 -0.75 6.35 -4.12
CA ARG A 155 0.12 5.31 -4.66
C ARG A 155 0.59 4.34 -3.58
N ALA A 156 0.89 4.84 -2.38
CA ALA A 156 1.24 4.02 -1.23
C ALA A 156 0.08 3.10 -0.78
N VAL A 157 -1.17 3.58 -0.85
CA VAL A 157 -2.37 2.75 -0.59
C VAL A 157 -2.46 1.60 -1.59
N ILE A 158 -2.31 1.92 -2.87
CA ILE A 158 -2.36 0.94 -3.96
C ILE A 158 -1.26 -0.13 -3.75
N ALA A 159 -0.02 0.31 -3.52
CA ALA A 159 1.09 -0.59 -3.20
C ALA A 159 0.75 -1.51 -2.02
N GLY A 160 0.31 -0.96 -0.89
CA GLY A 160 0.04 -1.75 0.30
C GLY A 160 -1.04 -2.80 0.08
N LEU A 161 -2.11 -2.46 -0.66
CA LEU A 161 -3.19 -3.40 -0.97
C LEU A 161 -2.79 -4.48 -1.97
N GLU A 162 -1.89 -4.19 -2.92
CA GLU A 162 -1.40 -5.15 -3.92
C GLU A 162 -0.15 -5.91 -3.49
N PHE A 163 0.49 -5.50 -2.40
CA PHE A 163 1.77 -6.04 -1.97
C PHE A 163 1.74 -7.54 -1.69
N ARG A 164 0.58 -8.05 -1.24
CA ARG A 164 0.35 -9.47 -0.96
C ARG A 164 -1.07 -9.86 -1.34
N GLU A 165 -1.28 -11.14 -1.60
CA GLU A 165 -2.60 -11.72 -1.73
C GLU A 165 -3.22 -11.91 -0.32
N TRP A 166 -3.63 -10.79 0.30
CA TRP A 166 -4.10 -10.73 1.70
C TRP A 166 -5.25 -11.71 2.00
N GLN A 167 -6.11 -11.96 1.04
CA GLN A 167 -7.20 -12.94 1.15
C GLN A 167 -6.69 -14.38 1.29
N GLU A 168 -5.53 -14.70 0.71
CA GLU A 168 -4.90 -16.03 0.81
C GLU A 168 -4.26 -16.23 2.19
N GLU A 169 -3.84 -15.15 2.86
CA GLU A 169 -3.51 -15.18 4.29
C GLU A 169 -4.75 -15.31 5.20
N GLY A 170 -5.97 -15.29 4.64
CA GLY A 170 -7.22 -15.49 5.37
C GLY A 170 -7.81 -14.23 6.02
N TRP A 171 -7.33 -13.04 5.64
CA TRP A 171 -7.86 -11.76 6.15
C TRP A 171 -9.24 -11.46 5.54
N LYS A 172 -10.20 -11.11 6.39
CA LYS A 172 -11.56 -10.71 5.97
C LYS A 172 -11.74 -9.22 5.82
N ARG A 173 -10.88 -8.43 6.47
CA ARG A 173 -10.86 -6.98 6.30
C ARG A 173 -9.45 -6.45 6.41
N ILE A 174 -9.08 -5.57 5.49
CA ILE A 174 -7.86 -4.77 5.55
C ILE A 174 -8.26 -3.35 5.96
N VAL A 175 -7.69 -2.89 7.06
CA VAL A 175 -7.86 -1.53 7.57
C VAL A 175 -6.66 -0.70 7.16
N VAL A 176 -6.88 0.32 6.35
CA VAL A 176 -5.87 1.25 5.88
C VAL A 176 -5.90 2.51 6.74
N ALA A 177 -4.87 2.71 7.54
CA ALA A 177 -4.69 3.91 8.34
C ALA A 177 -3.85 4.97 7.61
N THR A 178 -4.37 6.19 7.55
CA THR A 178 -3.67 7.34 7.00
C THR A 178 -4.23 8.65 7.57
N ASP A 179 -3.45 9.72 7.51
CA ASP A 179 -3.83 11.04 8.03
C ASP A 179 -4.46 11.98 6.98
N LEU A 180 -4.68 11.47 5.76
CA LEU A 180 -5.11 12.28 4.63
C LEU A 180 -6.60 12.07 4.33
N GLU A 181 -7.41 13.05 4.72
CA GLU A 181 -8.85 13.10 4.42
C GLU A 181 -9.16 12.90 2.93
N TYR A 182 -8.31 13.43 2.04
CA TYR A 182 -8.50 13.28 0.61
C TYR A 182 -8.54 11.82 0.17
N VAL A 183 -7.70 10.97 0.77
CA VAL A 183 -7.66 9.52 0.52
C VAL A 183 -8.85 8.85 1.19
N VAL A 184 -9.05 9.09 2.49
CA VAL A 184 -10.11 8.42 3.26
C VAL A 184 -11.50 8.74 2.70
N PHE A 185 -11.85 10.01 2.57
CA PHE A 185 -13.16 10.40 2.03
C PHE A 185 -13.26 10.21 0.52
N GLY A 186 -12.15 10.26 -0.20
CA GLY A 186 -12.12 9.88 -1.61
C GLY A 186 -12.59 8.45 -1.82
N ALA A 187 -11.97 7.49 -1.11
CA ALA A 187 -12.26 6.06 -1.23
C ALA A 187 -13.63 5.66 -0.67
N THR A 188 -14.13 6.38 0.35
CA THR A 188 -15.33 6.00 1.09
C THR A 188 -16.58 6.81 0.74
N ARG A 189 -16.44 8.04 0.24
CA ARG A 189 -17.57 8.98 0.04
C ARG A 189 -17.63 9.59 -1.36
N TRP A 190 -16.49 10.01 -1.91
CA TRP A 190 -16.48 10.89 -3.08
C TRP A 190 -16.36 10.16 -4.41
N LEU A 191 -15.68 9.01 -4.47
CA LEU A 191 -15.41 8.28 -5.71
C LEU A 191 -16.68 8.03 -6.54
N ALA A 192 -17.74 7.50 -5.91
CA ALA A 192 -19.01 7.25 -6.60
C ALA A 192 -19.63 8.55 -7.15
N ALA A 193 -19.51 9.67 -6.43
CA ALA A 193 -19.99 10.97 -6.89
C ALA A 193 -19.14 11.52 -8.03
N TRP A 194 -17.81 11.37 -7.98
CA TRP A 194 -16.90 11.78 -9.05
C TRP A 194 -17.19 11.00 -10.33
N VAL A 195 -17.30 9.68 -10.27
CA VAL A 195 -17.63 8.82 -11.42
C VAL A 195 -18.96 9.25 -12.05
N ARG A 196 -20.01 9.42 -11.24
CA ARG A 196 -21.33 9.89 -11.70
C ARG A 196 -21.27 11.26 -12.37
N ARG A 197 -20.41 12.15 -11.87
CA ARG A 197 -20.19 13.51 -12.39
C ARG A 197 -19.10 13.58 -13.48
N ARG A 198 -18.76 12.45 -14.11
CA ARG A 198 -17.75 12.37 -15.18
C ARG A 198 -16.41 12.96 -14.73
N TRP A 199 -15.97 12.59 -13.53
CA TRP A 199 -14.71 13.00 -12.91
C TRP A 199 -14.56 14.51 -12.70
N LYS A 200 -15.68 15.17 -12.38
CA LYS A 200 -15.70 16.58 -11.99
C LYS A 200 -16.00 16.77 -10.51
N THR A 201 -15.23 17.65 -9.89
CA THR A 201 -15.45 18.14 -8.52
C THR A 201 -16.73 18.98 -8.43
N ARG A 202 -17.18 19.33 -7.21
CA ARG A 202 -18.32 20.25 -7.01
C ARG A 202 -18.11 21.61 -7.69
N LYS A 203 -16.85 22.05 -7.83
CA LYS A 203 -16.47 23.29 -8.52
C LYS A 203 -16.27 23.10 -10.04
N ALA A 204 -16.79 22.02 -10.62
CA ALA A 204 -16.68 21.64 -12.03
C ALA A 204 -15.25 21.43 -12.58
N ARG A 205 -14.21 21.48 -11.72
CA ARG A 205 -12.83 21.16 -12.08
C ARG A 205 -12.64 19.65 -12.21
N GLN A 206 -11.70 19.24 -13.05
CA GLN A 206 -11.27 17.83 -13.13
C GLN A 206 -10.78 17.35 -11.77
N VAL A 207 -11.14 16.12 -11.40
CA VAL A 207 -10.64 15.46 -10.21
C VAL A 207 -9.19 15.07 -10.46
N ALA A 208 -8.29 15.48 -9.56
CA ALA A 208 -6.88 15.09 -9.61
C ALA A 208 -6.70 13.59 -9.33
N ASN A 209 -5.59 13.01 -9.83
CA ASN A 209 -5.19 11.61 -9.61
C ASN A 209 -6.25 10.58 -10.03
N ARG A 210 -7.02 10.89 -11.08
CA ARG A 210 -8.08 10.01 -11.58
C ARG A 210 -7.55 8.62 -11.89
N ASP A 211 -6.36 8.56 -12.50
CA ASP A 211 -5.65 7.33 -12.82
C ASP A 211 -5.52 6.42 -11.59
N LEU A 212 -4.95 6.93 -10.49
CA LEU A 212 -4.80 6.17 -9.25
C LEU A 212 -6.14 5.86 -8.58
N TRP A 213 -7.16 6.71 -8.73
CA TRP A 213 -8.50 6.40 -8.22
C TRP A 213 -9.18 5.26 -8.98
N GLU A 214 -9.00 5.18 -10.31
CA GLU A 214 -9.50 4.07 -11.12
C GLU A 214 -8.78 2.76 -10.74
N GLU A 215 -7.47 2.83 -10.48
CA GLU A 215 -6.68 1.69 -9.97
C GLU A 215 -7.16 1.21 -8.60
N LEU A 216 -7.23 2.12 -7.62
CA LEU A 216 -7.67 1.80 -6.27
C LEU A 216 -9.08 1.20 -6.25
N HIS A 217 -9.98 1.73 -7.08
CA HIS A 217 -11.30 1.14 -7.25
C HIS A 217 -11.24 -0.32 -7.73
N GLY A 218 -10.43 -0.62 -8.75
CA GLY A 218 -10.28 -1.97 -9.28
C GLY A 218 -9.78 -2.96 -8.22
N ILE A 219 -8.86 -2.52 -7.37
CA ILE A 219 -8.32 -3.32 -6.26
C ILE A 219 -9.40 -3.57 -5.20
N ILE A 220 -10.11 -2.53 -4.75
CA ILE A 220 -11.20 -2.66 -3.77
C ILE A 220 -12.29 -3.59 -4.30
N ASP A 221 -12.68 -3.44 -5.56
CA ASP A 221 -13.68 -4.29 -6.20
C ASP A 221 -13.21 -5.75 -6.26
N ARG A 222 -11.95 -6.01 -6.67
CA ARG A 222 -11.36 -7.36 -6.68
C ARG A 222 -11.37 -7.98 -5.30
N LEU A 223 -10.84 -7.30 -4.28
CA LEU A 223 -10.76 -7.82 -2.91
C LEU A 223 -12.15 -8.14 -2.36
N SER A 224 -13.14 -7.28 -2.63
CA SER A 224 -14.53 -7.52 -2.23
C SER A 224 -15.11 -8.80 -2.85
N HIS A 225 -14.86 -9.05 -4.14
CA HIS A 225 -15.28 -10.30 -4.81
C HIS A 225 -14.57 -11.54 -4.25
N LEU A 226 -13.36 -11.37 -3.71
CA LEU A 226 -12.60 -12.44 -3.04
C LEU A 226 -12.97 -12.59 -1.55
N GLY A 227 -13.93 -11.81 -1.04
CA GLY A 227 -14.41 -11.89 0.34
C GLY A 227 -13.51 -11.20 1.36
N THR A 228 -12.73 -10.20 0.92
CA THR A 228 -11.90 -9.34 1.77
C THR A 228 -12.33 -7.87 1.59
N GLU A 229 -12.82 -7.26 2.66
CA GLU A 229 -13.25 -5.86 2.65
C GLU A 229 -12.05 -4.91 2.85
N VAL A 230 -12.19 -3.68 2.36
CA VAL A 230 -11.22 -2.59 2.63
C VAL A 230 -11.93 -1.50 3.41
N SER A 231 -11.35 -1.12 4.55
CA SER A 231 -11.81 0.02 5.36
C SER A 231 -10.69 1.05 5.54
N PHE A 232 -11.05 2.33 5.66
CA PHE A 232 -10.09 3.41 5.91
C PHE A 232 -10.27 3.99 7.30
N TRP A 233 -9.18 4.06 8.06
CA TRP A 233 -9.10 4.75 9.34
C TRP A 233 -8.41 6.10 9.16
N LEU A 234 -9.16 7.18 9.34
CA LEU A 234 -8.60 8.53 9.35
C LEU A 234 -7.92 8.81 10.70
N ILE A 235 -6.61 9.08 10.67
CA ILE A 235 -5.85 9.57 11.82
C ILE A 235 -5.72 11.09 11.69
N PRO A 236 -6.47 11.91 12.44
CA PRO A 236 -6.48 13.35 12.23
C PRO A 236 -5.08 13.96 12.36
N SER A 237 -4.70 14.82 11.43
CA SER A 237 -3.33 15.34 11.35
C SER A 237 -2.83 16.10 12.58
N ARG A 238 -3.75 16.57 13.44
CA ARG A 238 -3.47 17.30 14.69
C ARG A 238 -3.84 16.49 15.95
N SER A 239 -4.13 15.20 15.82
CA SER A 239 -4.47 14.37 16.99
C SER A 239 -3.23 14.01 17.80
N ILE A 240 -3.42 13.87 19.11
CA ILE A 240 -2.39 13.36 20.02
C ILE A 240 -1.99 11.94 19.60
N ILE A 241 -2.96 11.13 19.18
CA ILE A 241 -2.80 9.76 18.67
C ILE A 241 -1.75 9.69 17.57
N LYS A 242 -1.76 10.63 16.62
CA LYS A 242 -0.80 10.64 15.52
C LYS A 242 0.63 10.77 16.03
N HIS A 243 0.84 11.63 17.02
CA HIS A 243 2.16 11.88 17.61
C HIS A 243 2.59 10.79 18.59
N ALA A 244 1.62 10.15 19.26
CA ALA A 244 1.85 9.03 20.15
C ALA A 244 2.16 7.72 19.40
N SER A 245 1.68 7.57 18.16
CA SER A 245 1.90 6.36 17.37
C SER A 245 3.30 6.34 16.73
N SER A 246 4.18 5.46 17.23
CA SER A 246 5.51 5.26 16.64
C SER A 246 5.40 4.68 15.24
N LEU A 247 4.44 3.77 15.02
CA LEU A 247 4.20 3.14 13.73
C LEU A 247 3.87 4.16 12.63
N VAL A 248 3.05 5.16 12.95
CA VAL A 248 2.72 6.25 12.02
C VAL A 248 3.93 7.16 11.76
N GLN A 249 4.71 7.50 12.79
CA GLN A 249 5.91 8.33 12.62
C GLN A 249 6.99 7.61 11.78
N ASP A 250 7.24 6.33 12.05
CA ASP A 250 8.22 5.53 11.31
C ASP A 250 7.83 5.41 9.84
N THR A 251 6.55 5.14 9.56
CA THR A 251 6.02 5.07 8.18
C THR A 251 6.23 6.40 7.45
N LYS A 252 5.97 7.53 8.12
CA LYS A 252 6.19 8.87 7.57
C LYS A 252 7.65 9.15 7.25
N ASP A 253 8.56 8.78 8.14
CA ASP A 253 9.99 8.98 7.94
C ASP A 253 10.53 8.14 6.79
N VAL A 254 10.03 6.90 6.63
CA VAL A 254 10.34 6.06 5.47
C VAL A 254 9.86 6.70 4.17
N ALA A 255 8.64 7.24 4.11
CA ALA A 255 8.15 7.96 2.92
C ALA A 255 9.00 9.20 2.61
N ARG A 256 9.43 9.95 3.64
CA ARG A 256 10.28 11.12 3.47
C ARG A 256 11.67 10.74 2.94
N LYS A 257 12.28 9.69 3.47
CA LYS A 257 13.55 9.16 2.96
C LYS A 257 13.42 8.71 1.51
N ALA A 258 12.37 7.96 1.18
CA ALA A 258 12.10 7.52 -0.18
C ALA A 258 11.95 8.69 -1.17
N ALA A 259 11.41 9.84 -0.74
CA ALA A 259 11.28 11.03 -1.57
C ALA A 259 12.61 11.71 -1.92
N THR A 260 13.69 11.41 -1.18
CA THR A 260 15.04 11.94 -1.43
C THR A 260 15.86 11.05 -2.38
N VAL A 261 15.44 9.80 -2.56
CA VAL A 261 16.13 8.84 -3.43
C VAL A 261 15.79 9.20 -4.89
N TYR A 262 16.81 9.67 -5.62
CA TYR A 262 16.77 9.79 -7.06
C TYR A 262 17.27 8.47 -7.64
N ASP A 263 16.38 7.62 -8.15
CA ASP A 263 16.81 6.40 -8.82
C ASP A 263 15.95 6.06 -10.04
N THR A 264 16.64 5.82 -11.15
CA THR A 264 16.14 5.27 -12.42
C THR A 264 15.51 3.87 -12.27
N SER A 265 15.67 3.22 -11.12
CA SER A 265 15.06 1.94 -10.76
C SER A 265 13.58 1.99 -10.30
N THR A 266 13.00 3.20 -10.21
CA THR A 266 11.60 3.42 -9.76
C THR A 266 10.57 2.63 -10.59
N GLU A 267 10.84 2.38 -11.88
CA GLU A 267 9.97 1.60 -12.77
C GLU A 267 9.93 0.11 -12.40
N GLU A 268 11.01 -0.44 -11.84
CA GLU A 268 11.15 -1.87 -11.54
C GLU A 268 10.30 -2.28 -10.32
N PHE A 269 10.21 -1.44 -9.28
CA PHE A 269 9.30 -1.67 -8.14
C PHE A 269 7.83 -1.61 -8.55
N THR A 270 7.49 -0.70 -9.47
CA THR A 270 6.13 -0.52 -9.98
C THR A 270 5.71 -1.78 -10.74
N ARG A 271 6.59 -2.31 -11.62
CA ARG A 271 6.40 -3.62 -12.25
C ARG A 271 6.29 -4.76 -11.25
N LEU A 272 7.12 -4.77 -10.20
CA LEU A 272 7.12 -5.81 -9.16
C LEU A 272 5.84 -5.81 -8.30
N CYS A 273 5.16 -4.66 -8.20
CA CYS A 273 3.83 -4.51 -7.60
C CYS A 273 2.68 -4.75 -8.61
N GLY A 274 2.97 -5.15 -9.86
CA GLY A 274 1.96 -5.42 -10.89
C GLY A 274 1.36 -4.17 -11.54
N ILE A 275 2.03 -3.03 -11.45
CA ILE A 275 1.66 -1.78 -12.13
C ILE A 275 2.69 -1.57 -13.25
N GLU A 276 2.27 -1.66 -14.51
CA GLU A 276 3.15 -1.29 -15.63
C GLU A 276 3.07 0.22 -15.87
N VAL A 277 4.23 0.80 -16.15
CA VAL A 277 4.45 2.19 -16.55
C VAL A 277 4.46 2.30 -18.07
#